data_AF-A0A4S5CW60-F1
#
_entry.id   AF-A0A4S5CW60-F1
#
_cell.length_a   1.000
_cell.length_b   1.000
_cell.length_c   1.000
_cell.angle_alpha   90.00
_cell.angle_beta   90.00
_cell.angle_gamma   90.00
#
_symmetry.space_group_name_H-M   'P 1'
#
loop_
_entity.id
_entity.type
_entity.pdbx_description
1 polymer ?
#
loop_
_entity_poly.entity_id
_entity_poly.type
_entity_poly.pdbx_seq_one_letter_code
_entity_poly.pdbx_strand_id
1 'polypeptide(L)'
;MTRAVSVIVRRDGVSWSAWSPQCPGLAMAEPTAAELRSALPDALAWYFDGDRDLDMQIHLEQELRGVVIRIAQDAQVWERQLVAERLGAALGVDSQAAELRSATRNSAGEIVYVCALLSDPISWLAAQVDDEADEVVVTLPSVESMLWTLQFGAVGSESERPAGPRYRPETTFGEIMPTFAGPRLRLSA
;
A
#
# COMPACT_ATOMS: atom_id res chain seq x y z
N MET A 1 -10.40 0.15 -23.71
CA MET A 1 -9.28 -0.09 -22.78
C MET A 1 -9.93 -0.26 -21.43
N THR A 2 -9.77 -1.43 -20.80
CA THR A 2 -10.32 -1.74 -19.49
C THR A 2 -9.76 -0.76 -18.45
N ARG A 3 -10.61 -0.21 -17.59
CA ARG A 3 -10.20 0.76 -16.56
C ARG A 3 -9.69 0.01 -15.33
N ALA A 4 -8.44 0.26 -14.93
CA ALA A 4 -7.91 -0.26 -13.68
C ALA A 4 -8.44 0.51 -12.46
N VAL A 5 -8.90 -0.21 -11.44
CA VAL A 5 -9.43 0.35 -10.19
C VAL A 5 -8.80 -0.37 -9.00
N SER A 6 -8.02 0.35 -8.20
CA SER A 6 -7.43 -0.12 -6.96
C SER A 6 -8.47 -0.16 -5.86
N VAL A 7 -8.72 -1.34 -5.29
CA VAL A 7 -9.67 -1.55 -4.20
C VAL A 7 -8.92 -2.06 -2.99
N ILE A 8 -9.00 -1.32 -1.89
CA ILE A 8 -8.43 -1.69 -0.61
C ILE A 8 -9.48 -2.50 0.15
N VAL A 9 -9.07 -3.66 0.69
CA VAL A 9 -9.92 -4.60 1.41
C VAL A 9 -9.32 -4.86 2.78
N ARG A 10 -10.12 -4.78 3.83
CA ARG A 10 -9.67 -5.03 5.21
C ARG A 10 -10.70 -5.82 5.99
N ARG A 11 -10.24 -6.60 6.98
CA ARG A 11 -11.13 -7.18 7.98
C ARG A 11 -11.37 -6.16 9.10
N ASP A 12 -12.62 -5.78 9.30
CA ASP A 12 -13.06 -4.84 10.34
C ASP A 12 -13.94 -5.56 11.36
N GLY A 13 -13.30 -6.08 12.41
CA GLY A 13 -13.96 -6.87 13.44
C GLY A 13 -14.57 -8.16 12.88
N VAL A 14 -15.90 -8.21 12.84
CA VAL A 14 -16.66 -9.37 12.34
C VAL A 14 -16.96 -9.30 10.84
N SER A 15 -16.68 -8.17 10.19
CA SER A 15 -17.00 -7.93 8.78
C SER A 15 -15.75 -7.72 7.95
N TRP A 16 -15.94 -7.69 6.64
CA TRP A 16 -14.95 -7.34 5.63
C TRP A 16 -15.38 -6.06 4.94
N SER A 17 -14.49 -5.07 4.93
CA SER A 17 -14.73 -3.77 4.32
C SER A 17 -13.93 -3.61 3.04
N ALA A 18 -14.47 -2.85 2.09
CA ALA A 18 -13.75 -2.41 0.91
C ALA A 18 -14.01 -0.93 0.61
N TRP A 19 -12.97 -0.25 0.12
CA TRP A 19 -13.03 1.12 -0.38
C TRP A 19 -12.03 1.30 -1.53
N SER A 20 -12.14 2.42 -2.25
CA SER A 20 -11.19 2.77 -3.31
C SER A 20 -10.86 4.25 -3.26
N PRO A 21 -9.57 4.63 -3.18
CA PRO A 21 -9.10 6.01 -3.41
C PRO A 21 -9.59 6.64 -4.71
N GLN A 22 -9.77 5.82 -5.74
CA GLN A 22 -10.21 6.25 -7.06
C GLN A 22 -11.74 6.38 -7.17
N CYS A 23 -12.47 5.93 -6.16
CA CYS A 23 -13.91 6.03 -6.05
C CYS A 23 -14.31 6.67 -4.72
N PRO A 24 -14.07 7.98 -4.50
CA PRO A 24 -14.47 8.65 -3.27
C PRO A 24 -15.94 8.41 -2.94
N GLY A 25 -16.21 8.02 -1.68
CA GLY A 25 -17.54 7.67 -1.19
C GLY A 25 -17.95 6.20 -1.41
N LEU A 26 -17.16 5.40 -2.14
CA LEU A 26 -17.34 3.96 -2.20
C LEU A 26 -16.85 3.33 -0.89
N ALA A 27 -17.78 2.92 -0.04
CA ALA A 27 -17.50 2.11 1.15
C ALA A 27 -18.51 0.96 1.21
N MET A 28 -17.98 -0.26 1.29
CA MET A 28 -18.77 -1.48 1.40
C MET A 28 -18.34 -2.26 2.64
N ALA A 29 -19.28 -2.96 3.26
CA ALA A 29 -18.98 -3.91 4.31
C ALA A 29 -19.89 -5.13 4.16
N GLU A 30 -19.30 -6.31 4.16
CA GLU A 30 -20.03 -7.59 4.10
C GLU A 30 -19.57 -8.52 5.23
N PRO A 31 -20.42 -9.45 5.70
CA PRO A 31 -20.05 -10.37 6.77
C PRO A 31 -18.84 -11.26 6.43
N THR A 32 -18.68 -11.63 5.16
CA THR A 32 -17.60 -12.51 4.70
C THR A 32 -16.83 -11.93 3.52
N ALA A 33 -15.56 -12.33 3.38
CA ALA A 33 -14.75 -11.98 2.22
C ALA A 33 -15.36 -12.48 0.90
N ALA A 34 -16.08 -13.61 0.94
CA ALA A 34 -16.74 -14.19 -0.23
C ALA A 34 -17.94 -13.34 -0.69
N GLU A 35 -18.76 -12.87 0.25
CA GLU A 35 -19.86 -11.94 -0.04
C GLU A 35 -19.32 -10.61 -0.57
N LEU A 36 -18.28 -10.05 0.07
CA LEU A 36 -17.62 -8.83 -0.40
C LEU A 36 -17.10 -8.99 -1.83
N ARG A 37 -16.41 -10.09 -2.12
CA ARG A 37 -15.90 -10.41 -3.45
C ARG A 37 -17.02 -10.54 -4.48
N SER A 38 -18.18 -11.06 -4.09
CA SER A 38 -19.33 -11.19 -4.98
C SER A 38 -20.04 -9.87 -5.23
N ALA A 39 -20.10 -8.98 -4.24
CA ALA A 39 -20.81 -7.70 -4.31
C ALA A 39 -19.99 -6.58 -4.99
N LEU A 40 -18.66 -6.61 -4.83
CA LEU A 40 -17.72 -5.60 -5.34
C LEU A 40 -17.91 -5.25 -6.83
N PRO A 41 -18.02 -6.21 -7.77
CA PRO A 41 -18.18 -5.90 -9.19
C PRO A 41 -19.43 -5.08 -9.48
N ASP A 42 -20.56 -5.41 -8.86
CA ASP A 42 -21.83 -4.70 -9.09
C ASP A 42 -21.81 -3.30 -8.45
N ALA A 43 -21.17 -3.14 -7.29
CA ALA A 43 -21.02 -1.84 -6.64
C ALA A 43 -20.11 -0.90 -7.45
N LEU A 44 -19.00 -1.42 -7.97
CA LEU A 44 -18.13 -0.65 -8.86
C LEU A 44 -18.82 -0.33 -10.19
N ALA A 45 -19.55 -1.28 -10.77
CA ALA A 45 -20.34 -1.00 -11.97
C ALA A 45 -21.37 0.09 -11.72
N TRP A 46 -22.06 0.08 -10.56
CA TRP A 46 -22.97 1.16 -10.18
C TRP A 46 -22.25 2.52 -10.06
N TYR A 47 -21.06 2.55 -9.45
CA TYR A 47 -20.26 3.77 -9.32
C TYR A 47 -19.85 4.35 -10.69
N PHE A 48 -19.57 3.48 -11.67
CA PHE A 48 -19.15 3.86 -13.02
C PHE A 48 -20.29 3.80 -14.05
N ASP A 49 -21.50 4.22 -13.67
CA ASP A 49 -22.67 4.36 -14.57
C ASP A 49 -23.02 3.08 -15.37
N GLY A 50 -22.79 1.92 -14.77
CA GLY A 50 -23.05 0.60 -15.34
C GLY A 50 -21.87 -0.03 -16.10
N ASP A 51 -20.69 0.59 -16.13
CA ASP A 51 -19.50 0.02 -16.76
C ASP A 51 -19.03 -1.23 -16.01
N ARG A 52 -18.93 -2.35 -16.74
CA ARG A 52 -18.45 -3.65 -16.22
C ARG A 52 -17.07 -4.03 -16.73
N ASP A 53 -16.47 -3.26 -17.65
CA ASP A 53 -15.12 -3.50 -18.18
C ASP A 53 -14.07 -2.84 -17.26
N LEU A 54 -14.03 -3.34 -16.02
CA LEU A 54 -13.13 -2.87 -14.96
C LEU A 54 -12.10 -3.94 -14.62
N ASP A 55 -10.84 -3.53 -14.53
CA ASP A 55 -9.73 -4.32 -14.02
C ASP A 55 -9.56 -4.01 -12.54
N MET A 56 -10.17 -4.83 -11.68
CA MET A 56 -10.11 -4.62 -10.24
C MET A 56 -8.77 -5.11 -9.68
N GLN A 57 -8.00 -4.19 -9.12
CA GLN A 57 -6.73 -4.45 -8.46
C GLN A 57 -6.97 -4.48 -6.95
N ILE A 58 -7.01 -5.68 -6.37
CA ILE A 58 -7.34 -5.85 -4.96
C ILE A 58 -6.08 -5.73 -4.10
N HIS A 59 -6.14 -4.92 -3.03
CA HIS A 59 -5.09 -4.73 -2.04
C HIS A 59 -5.62 -5.11 -0.65
N LEU A 60 -5.10 -6.20 -0.08
CA LEU A 60 -5.52 -6.69 1.22
C LEU A 60 -4.70 -6.03 2.33
N GLU A 61 -5.39 -5.39 3.28
CA GLU A 61 -4.81 -4.84 4.50
C GLU A 61 -5.00 -5.77 5.69
N GLN A 62 -3.93 -5.91 6.48
CA GLN A 62 -3.93 -6.67 7.72
C GLN A 62 -3.16 -5.91 8.80
N GLU A 63 -3.73 -5.83 9.99
CA GLU A 63 -3.00 -5.33 11.16
C GLU A 63 -2.03 -6.40 11.66
N LEU A 64 -0.78 -5.99 11.88
CA LEU A 64 0.25 -6.83 12.47
C LEU A 64 1.10 -6.02 13.44
N ARG A 65 0.95 -6.30 14.74
CA ARG A 65 1.81 -5.77 15.80
C ARG A 65 1.87 -4.22 15.81
N GLY A 66 0.75 -3.56 15.59
CA GLY A 66 0.59 -2.10 15.66
C GLY A 66 0.87 -1.34 14.36
N VAL A 67 1.03 -2.04 13.24
CA VAL A 67 1.13 -1.46 11.89
C VAL A 67 0.17 -2.18 10.95
N VAL A 68 -0.21 -1.53 9.85
CA VAL A 68 -1.00 -2.13 8.77
C VAL A 68 -0.06 -2.58 7.67
N ILE A 69 -0.22 -3.80 7.18
CA ILE A 69 0.50 -4.34 6.03
C ILE A 69 -0.49 -4.48 4.87
N ARG A 70 -0.17 -3.86 3.73
CA ARG A 70 -0.98 -3.87 2.51
C ARG A 70 -0.32 -4.73 1.43
N ILE A 71 -1.03 -5.75 0.97
CA ILE A 71 -0.53 -6.76 0.01
C ILE A 71 -1.46 -6.81 -1.21
N ALA A 72 -0.94 -6.48 -2.39
CA ALA A 72 -1.66 -6.67 -3.65
C ALA A 72 -1.95 -8.16 -3.90
N GLN A 73 -3.18 -8.45 -4.30
CA GLN A 73 -3.67 -9.78 -4.66
C GLN A 73 -3.61 -9.96 -6.18
N ASP A 74 -2.39 -9.92 -6.73
CA ASP A 74 -2.10 -10.02 -8.16
C ASP A 74 -1.30 -11.28 -8.49
N ALA A 75 -0.79 -11.38 -9.72
CA ALA A 75 0.02 -12.52 -10.16
C ALA A 75 1.34 -12.69 -9.38
N GLN A 76 1.78 -11.67 -8.64
CA GLN A 76 3.01 -11.66 -7.84
C GLN A 76 2.73 -11.70 -6.33
N VAL A 77 1.52 -12.13 -5.94
CA VAL A 77 1.10 -12.19 -4.53
C VAL A 77 2.07 -12.98 -3.65
N TRP A 78 2.73 -14.01 -4.19
CA TRP A 78 3.71 -14.81 -3.45
C TRP A 78 4.93 -13.98 -3.06
N GLU A 79 5.52 -13.25 -4.00
CA GLU A 79 6.67 -12.38 -3.75
C GLU A 79 6.32 -11.26 -2.76
N ARG A 80 5.11 -10.71 -2.86
CA ARG A 80 4.62 -9.69 -1.92
C ARG A 80 4.41 -10.26 -0.53
N GLN A 81 3.94 -11.51 -0.41
CA GLN A 81 3.81 -12.20 0.86
C GLN A 81 5.17 -12.41 1.54
N LEU A 82 6.23 -12.72 0.78
CA LEU A 82 7.59 -12.84 1.33
C LEU A 82 8.10 -11.50 1.91
N VAL A 83 7.74 -10.37 1.29
CA VAL A 83 8.03 -9.03 1.83
C VAL A 83 7.29 -8.82 3.16
N ALA A 84 6.00 -9.17 3.21
CA ALA A 84 5.19 -9.07 4.41
C ALA A 84 5.71 -9.95 5.56
N GLU A 85 6.15 -11.18 5.26
CA GLU A 85 6.73 -12.11 6.24
C GLU A 85 8.01 -11.55 6.85
N ARG A 86 8.91 -11.00 6.02
CA ARG A 86 10.16 -10.35 6.50
C ARG A 86 9.85 -9.13 7.36
N LEU A 87 8.84 -8.35 6.99
CA LEU A 87 8.39 -7.20 7.80
C LEU A 87 7.82 -7.67 9.14
N GLY A 88 7.03 -8.76 9.14
CA GLY A 88 6.52 -9.39 10.35
C GLY A 88 7.61 -9.94 11.27
N ALA A 89 8.68 -10.52 10.70
CA ALA A 89 9.86 -10.95 11.43
C ALA A 89 10.56 -9.75 12.09
N ALA A 90 10.77 -8.67 11.34
CA ALA A 90 11.38 -7.45 11.86
C ALA A 90 10.57 -6.80 12.99
N LEU A 91 9.23 -6.79 12.87
CA LEU A 91 8.33 -6.35 13.95
C LEU A 91 8.41 -7.23 15.22
N GLY A 92 9.08 -8.37 15.16
CA GLY A 92 9.35 -9.25 16.30
C GLY A 92 10.64 -8.95 17.04
N VAL A 93 11.50 -8.12 16.47
CA VAL A 93 12.74 -7.67 17.11
C VAL A 93 12.47 -6.29 17.70
N ASP A 94 12.48 -6.16 19.04
CA ASP A 94 12.02 -4.95 19.73
C ASP A 94 12.66 -3.64 19.23
N SER A 95 13.96 -3.65 18.94
CA SER A 95 14.66 -2.49 18.41
C SER A 95 14.17 -2.07 17.02
N GLN A 96 13.94 -3.04 16.13
CA GLN A 96 13.41 -2.80 14.78
C GLN A 96 11.92 -2.44 14.81
N ALA A 97 11.17 -3.07 15.71
CA ALA A 97 9.74 -2.81 15.88
C ALA A 97 9.48 -1.39 16.39
N ALA A 98 10.31 -0.87 17.30
CA ALA A 98 10.24 0.52 17.74
C ALA A 98 10.48 1.50 16.58
N GLU A 99 11.47 1.21 15.72
CA GLU A 99 11.77 2.02 14.55
C GLU A 99 10.63 1.97 13.51
N LEU A 100 10.11 0.79 13.23
CA LEU A 100 8.97 0.61 12.31
C LEU A 100 7.70 1.30 12.78
N ARG A 101 7.46 1.35 14.09
CA ARG A 101 6.32 2.08 14.68
C ARG A 101 6.55 3.58 14.83
N SER A 102 7.74 4.07 14.49
CA SER A 102 8.06 5.51 14.49
C SER A 102 7.79 6.18 13.13
N ALA A 103 7.48 5.40 12.10
CA ALA A 103 7.07 5.93 10.81
C ALA A 103 5.80 6.79 10.92
N THR A 104 5.63 7.72 9.98
CA THR A 104 4.47 8.60 9.99
C THR A 104 3.19 7.83 9.79
N ARG A 105 2.13 8.34 10.41
CA ARG A 105 0.77 7.82 10.33
C ARG A 105 0.01 8.51 9.20
N ASN A 106 -0.85 7.77 8.52
CA ASN A 106 -1.80 8.32 7.59
C ASN A 106 -2.88 9.18 8.28
N SER A 107 -3.80 9.72 7.50
CA SER A 107 -4.96 10.49 7.96
C SER A 107 -5.87 9.72 8.93
N ALA A 108 -5.89 8.38 8.85
CA ALA A 108 -6.59 7.51 9.79
C ALA A 108 -5.80 7.22 11.09
N GLY A 109 -4.59 7.75 11.23
CA GLY A 109 -3.73 7.53 12.39
C GLY A 109 -3.00 6.18 12.39
N GLU A 110 -2.92 5.51 11.24
CA GLU A 110 -2.32 4.18 11.06
C GLU A 110 -0.97 4.28 10.33
N ILE A 111 -0.04 3.38 10.64
CA ILE A 111 1.21 3.25 9.89
C ILE A 111 1.00 2.15 8.86
N VAL A 112 0.95 2.51 7.58
CA VAL A 112 0.67 1.57 6.49
C VAL A 112 1.95 1.23 5.73
N TYR A 113 2.33 -0.04 5.75
CA TYR A 113 3.42 -0.59 4.96
C TYR A 113 2.86 -1.28 3.70
N VAL A 114 3.19 -0.75 2.53
CA VAL A 114 2.80 -1.35 1.23
C VAL A 114 3.90 -2.31 0.78
N CYS A 115 3.55 -3.59 0.59
CA CYS A 115 4.46 -4.61 0.07
C CYS A 115 4.58 -4.50 -1.45
N ALA A 116 5.58 -3.71 -1.88
CA ALA A 116 5.86 -3.47 -3.28
C ALA A 116 7.05 -4.30 -3.77
N LEU A 117 7.19 -4.36 -5.09
CA LEU A 117 8.28 -5.01 -5.80
C LEU A 117 9.05 -3.96 -6.61
N LEU A 118 10.30 -4.29 -6.96
CA LEU A 118 11.15 -3.38 -7.74
C LEU A 118 10.57 -3.04 -9.12
N SER A 119 9.72 -3.93 -9.67
CA SER A 119 9.05 -3.73 -10.95
C SER A 119 7.81 -2.83 -10.88
N ASP A 120 7.27 -2.57 -9.68
CA ASP A 120 6.06 -1.77 -9.56
C ASP A 120 6.36 -0.31 -9.94
N PRO A 121 5.52 0.30 -10.80
CA PRO A 121 5.65 1.70 -11.17
C PRO A 121 5.08 2.63 -10.07
N ILE A 122 5.51 3.88 -10.06
CA ILE A 122 4.98 4.88 -9.11
C ILE A 122 3.48 5.10 -9.28
N SER A 123 2.98 5.04 -10.51
CA SER A 123 1.53 5.09 -10.80
C SER A 123 0.73 3.99 -10.10
N TRP A 124 1.31 2.80 -9.92
CA TRP A 124 0.67 1.70 -9.20
C TRP A 124 0.48 2.03 -7.72
N LEU A 125 1.48 2.66 -7.08
CA LEU A 125 1.33 3.13 -5.69
C LEU A 125 0.35 4.30 -5.61
N ALA A 126 0.46 5.28 -6.51
CA ALA A 126 -0.37 6.48 -6.48
C ALA A 126 -1.87 6.16 -6.61
N ALA A 127 -2.24 5.09 -7.31
CA ALA A 127 -3.64 4.64 -7.41
C ALA A 127 -4.23 4.13 -6.08
N GLN A 128 -3.40 3.85 -5.08
CA GLN A 128 -3.78 3.25 -3.79
C GLN A 128 -3.78 4.25 -2.63
N VAL A 129 -3.58 5.54 -2.87
CA VAL A 129 -3.43 6.57 -1.84
C VAL A 129 -4.57 7.59 -2.00
N ASP A 130 -5.30 7.90 -0.93
CA ASP A 130 -6.58 8.63 -0.96
C ASP A 130 -6.44 10.15 -1.21
N ASP A 131 -5.39 10.75 -0.66
CA ASP A 131 -5.06 12.17 -0.85
C ASP A 131 -3.53 12.33 -0.90
N GLU A 132 -3.03 13.44 -1.44
CA GLU A 132 -1.61 13.77 -1.38
C GLU A 132 -1.10 13.76 0.07
N ALA A 133 -1.96 14.01 1.07
CA ALA A 133 -1.67 13.97 2.50
C ALA A 133 -1.67 12.58 3.16
N ASP A 134 -2.07 11.53 2.43
CA ASP A 134 -2.10 10.17 2.96
C ASP A 134 -0.70 9.54 2.84
N GLU A 135 -0.02 9.40 3.98
CA GLU A 135 1.35 8.91 4.05
C GLU A 135 1.40 7.38 4.19
N VAL A 136 2.15 6.73 3.29
CA VAL A 136 2.38 5.29 3.28
C VAL A 136 3.88 4.98 3.22
N VAL A 137 4.26 3.82 3.73
CA VAL A 137 5.64 3.33 3.67
C VAL A 137 5.74 2.19 2.68
N VAL A 138 6.36 2.43 1.53
CA VAL A 138 6.69 1.40 0.56
C VAL A 138 7.79 0.52 1.13
N THR A 139 7.56 -0.79 1.14
CA THR A 139 8.52 -1.80 1.56
C THR A 139 8.90 -2.65 0.35
N LEU A 140 10.20 -2.71 0.05
CA LEU A 140 10.75 -3.43 -1.08
C LEU A 140 11.70 -4.53 -0.60
N PRO A 141 11.78 -5.65 -1.34
CA PRO A 141 12.88 -6.59 -1.18
C PRO A 141 14.19 -5.92 -1.62
N SER A 142 15.21 -6.02 -0.77
CA SER A 142 16.60 -5.65 -1.10
C SER A 142 17.45 -6.92 -1.24
N VAL A 143 18.77 -6.76 -1.42
CA VAL A 143 19.72 -7.89 -1.46
C VAL A 143 19.57 -8.79 -0.24
N GLU A 144 19.61 -10.10 -0.47
CA GLU A 144 19.48 -11.16 0.55
C GLU A 144 18.12 -11.15 1.30
N SER A 145 18.14 -10.95 2.63
CA SER A 145 17.00 -10.90 3.54
C SER A 145 16.60 -9.47 3.95
N MET A 146 17.28 -8.45 3.40
CA MET A 146 17.03 -7.07 3.80
C MET A 146 15.75 -6.53 3.20
N LEU A 147 15.05 -5.70 3.97
CA LEU A 147 14.00 -4.83 3.46
C LEU A 147 14.53 -3.41 3.33
N TRP A 148 14.08 -2.74 2.28
CA TRP A 148 14.25 -1.32 2.10
C TRP A 148 12.90 -0.65 2.24
N THR A 149 12.80 0.36 3.10
CA THR A 149 11.58 1.15 3.22
C THR A 149 11.77 2.56 2.68
N LEU A 150 10.70 3.08 2.09
CA LEU A 150 10.60 4.42 1.55
C LEU A 150 9.24 5.01 1.87
N GLN A 151 9.23 6.16 2.52
CA GLN A 151 8.00 6.90 2.81
C GLN A 151 7.55 7.73 1.60
N PHE A 152 6.25 7.65 1.29
CA PHE A 152 5.54 8.39 0.26
C PHE A 152 4.32 9.09 0.87
N GLY A 153 4.00 10.30 0.42
CA GLY A 153 2.90 11.14 0.92
C GLY A 153 3.35 12.59 1.16
N ALA A 154 2.42 13.46 1.57
CA ALA A 154 2.57 14.91 1.44
C ALA A 154 3.84 15.44 2.07
N VAL A 155 4.43 16.36 1.33
CA VAL A 155 5.45 17.29 1.80
C VAL A 155 4.79 18.22 2.84
N GLY A 156 4.73 17.76 4.08
CA GLY A 156 4.28 18.55 5.23
C GLY A 156 5.33 19.57 5.66
N SER A 157 5.07 20.83 5.32
CA SER A 157 5.75 22.08 5.72
C SER A 157 6.94 22.54 4.85
N GLU A 158 6.75 23.74 4.28
CA GLU A 158 7.72 24.59 3.60
C GLU A 158 8.84 25.09 4.54
N SER A 159 9.60 24.17 5.15
CA SER A 159 10.90 24.49 5.72
C SER A 159 11.67 23.20 5.94
N GLU A 160 12.77 23.03 5.21
CA GLU A 160 13.88 22.10 5.50
C GLU A 160 13.91 20.69 4.90
N ARG A 161 13.22 20.40 3.79
CA ARG A 161 13.64 19.26 2.92
C ARG A 161 13.70 19.65 1.44
N PRO A 162 14.79 19.32 0.71
CA PRO A 162 14.87 19.56 -0.72
C PRO A 162 13.73 18.80 -1.40
N ALA A 163 12.97 19.49 -2.26
CA ALA A 163 11.91 18.91 -3.07
C ALA A 163 12.42 17.59 -3.66
N GLY A 164 11.84 16.47 -3.19
CA GLY A 164 12.25 15.15 -3.63
C GLY A 164 12.11 15.04 -5.15
N PRO A 165 12.90 14.16 -5.79
CA PRO A 165 12.74 13.90 -7.21
C PRO A 165 11.28 13.54 -7.53
N ARG A 166 10.64 14.34 -8.40
CA ARG A 166 9.34 14.01 -8.99
C ARG A 166 9.57 12.92 -10.04
N TYR A 167 9.41 11.67 -9.64
CA TYR A 167 9.49 10.53 -10.53
C TYR A 167 8.31 10.51 -11.50
N ARG A 168 8.53 10.00 -12.71
CA ARG A 168 7.43 9.85 -13.67
C ARG A 168 6.51 8.71 -13.24
N PRO A 169 5.22 8.73 -13.62
CA PRO A 169 4.28 7.67 -13.25
C PRO A 169 4.74 6.26 -13.66
N GLU A 170 5.47 6.15 -14.77
CA GLU A 170 6.03 4.91 -15.31
C GLU A 170 7.36 4.48 -14.66
N THR A 171 8.00 5.36 -13.87
CA THR A 171 9.26 5.02 -13.18
C THR A 171 9.00 3.94 -12.14
N THR A 172 9.83 2.90 -12.16
CA THR A 172 9.75 1.76 -11.25
C THR A 172 10.52 2.01 -9.96
N PHE A 173 10.16 1.31 -8.88
CA PHE A 173 10.93 1.40 -7.64
C PHE A 173 12.38 0.92 -7.77
N GLY A 174 12.66 -0.02 -8.69
CA GLY A 174 14.01 -0.45 -9.01
C GLY A 174 14.88 0.66 -9.59
N GLU A 175 14.30 1.56 -10.38
CA GLU A 175 14.98 2.75 -10.92
C GLU A 175 15.19 3.83 -9.84
N ILE A 176 14.29 3.91 -8.87
CA ILE A 176 14.33 4.89 -7.77
C ILE A 176 15.34 4.53 -6.69
N MET A 177 15.43 3.24 -6.34
CA MET A 177 16.27 2.73 -5.27
C MET A 177 17.74 3.21 -5.33
N PRO A 178 18.43 3.25 -6.49
CA PRO A 178 19.79 3.80 -6.56
C PRO A 178 19.86 5.32 -6.42
N THR A 179 18.82 6.06 -6.81
CA THR A 179 18.82 7.54 -6.82
C THR A 179 18.26 8.17 -5.56
N PHE A 180 17.56 7.41 -4.73
CA PHE A 180 16.86 7.95 -3.57
C PHE A 180 17.79 8.23 -2.38
N ALA A 181 17.86 9.50 -1.95
CA ALA A 181 18.72 9.98 -0.86
C ALA A 181 18.01 10.19 0.50
N GLY A 182 16.72 9.84 0.61
CA GLY A 182 15.97 9.97 1.86
C GLY A 182 16.23 8.84 2.87
N PRO A 183 15.56 8.87 4.04
CA PRO A 183 15.79 7.92 5.12
C PRO A 183 15.54 6.49 4.65
N ARG A 184 16.55 5.62 4.85
CA ARG A 184 16.49 4.20 4.51
C ARG A 184 16.46 3.42 5.81
N LEU A 185 15.36 2.73 6.08
CA LEU A 185 15.37 1.72 7.13
C LEU A 185 15.94 0.44 6.55
N ARG A 186 17.09 0.01 7.07
CA ARG A 186 17.60 -1.34 6.79
C ARG A 186 17.11 -2.27 7.88
N LEU A 187 16.11 -3.07 7.54
CA LEU A 187 15.72 -4.18 8.39
C LEU A 187 16.59 -5.39 8.06
N SER A 188 17.27 -5.93 9.06
CA SER A 188 17.90 -7.25 8.97
C SER A 188 16.91 -8.27 9.54
N ALA A 189 16.27 -9.03 8.64
CA ALA A 189 15.51 -10.23 9.00
C ALA A 189 16.45 -11.41 9.22
#